data_AF-A0A939W1U4-F1
#
_entry.id   AF-A0A939W1U4-F1
#
_cell.length_a   1.000
_cell.length_b   1.000
_cell.length_c   1.000
_cell.angle_alpha   90.00
_cell.angle_beta   90.00
_cell.angle_gamma   90.00
#
_symmetry.space_group_name_H-M   'P 1'
#
loop_
_entity.id
_entity.type
_entity.pdbx_description
1 polymer ?
#
loop_
_entity_poly.entity_id
_entity_poly.type
_entity_poly.pdbx_seq_one_letter_code
_entity_poly.pdbx_strand_id
1 'polypeptide(L)'
;MSKHITYGKTFGRFYEAYRNFCRENSPTGKPTSDTAAMFQDWFLANVAMCMDDATAVQLFLRDLRGELTHIYVKDSSLFDFLKQPDIRDIDGIKTYIKENGSTVTLNEDNSLENLTTGVNFGICLHLPKVSQGYVFAYSIFDETNELRIFVNHGMDQYHLSSNEMSNKKSIVYTDPEINEIAKLALNLISYIYCFPECLVDGAPHDIKTENNHYLNTSDKVVEANDRAESGVVIPHFRRGYFKRLSSDFFKNKKGQIIFVHETIVNGVAKTLEEK
;
A
#
# COMPACT_ATOMS: atom_id res chain seq x y z
N MET A 1 -19.88 -21.35 -12.76
CA MET A 1 -18.61 -20.91 -13.38
C MET A 1 -18.23 -19.59 -12.75
N SER A 2 -17.20 -19.51 -11.91
CA SER A 2 -16.72 -18.21 -11.41
C SER A 2 -16.08 -17.46 -12.57
N LYS A 3 -16.47 -16.19 -12.79
CA LYS A 3 -15.81 -15.34 -13.77
C LYS A 3 -14.37 -15.10 -13.30
N HIS A 4 -13.38 -15.33 -14.14
CA HIS A 4 -12.01 -14.92 -13.87
C HIS A 4 -11.98 -13.42 -13.55
N ILE A 5 -11.48 -13.06 -12.37
CA ILE A 5 -11.32 -11.66 -11.97
C ILE A 5 -9.99 -11.17 -12.55
N THR A 6 -10.06 -10.10 -13.34
CA THR A 6 -8.87 -9.41 -13.85
C THR A 6 -8.35 -8.43 -12.81
N TYR A 7 -7.05 -8.37 -12.63
CA TYR A 7 -6.39 -7.49 -11.67
C TYR A 7 -5.60 -6.37 -12.35
N GLY A 8 -5.50 -5.22 -11.69
CA GLY A 8 -4.72 -4.08 -12.16
C GLY A 8 -3.23 -4.41 -12.27
N LYS A 9 -2.59 -3.88 -13.32
CA LYS A 9 -1.15 -4.08 -13.56
C LYS A 9 -0.31 -3.06 -12.79
N THR A 10 0.83 -3.48 -12.27
CA THR A 10 1.86 -2.62 -11.68
C THR A 10 3.02 -2.44 -12.67
N PHE A 11 3.79 -1.36 -12.54
CA PHE A 11 4.93 -1.04 -13.42
C PHE A 11 4.63 -1.15 -14.93
N GLY A 12 3.43 -0.70 -15.35
CA GLY A 12 2.91 -0.99 -16.69
C GLY A 12 3.89 -0.70 -17.84
N ARG A 13 4.55 0.46 -17.79
CA ARG A 13 5.57 0.88 -18.77
C ARG A 13 6.82 0.01 -18.75
N PHE A 14 7.35 -0.29 -17.57
CA PHE A 14 8.58 -1.08 -17.48
C PHE A 14 8.35 -2.51 -17.94
N TYR A 15 7.21 -3.11 -17.58
CA TYR A 15 6.84 -4.42 -18.11
C TYR A 15 6.53 -4.40 -19.60
N GLU A 16 6.08 -3.27 -20.16
CA GLU A 16 5.95 -3.13 -21.61
C GLU A 16 7.31 -3.11 -22.30
N ALA A 17 8.26 -2.32 -21.79
CA ALA A 17 9.64 -2.33 -22.26
C ALA A 17 10.26 -3.72 -22.15
N TYR A 18 10.05 -4.42 -21.02
CA TYR A 18 10.53 -5.79 -20.83
C TYR A 18 9.94 -6.76 -21.85
N ARG A 19 8.62 -6.71 -22.09
CA ARG A 19 7.98 -7.56 -23.10
C ARG A 19 8.51 -7.29 -24.51
N ASN A 20 8.73 -6.03 -24.87
CA ASN A 20 9.31 -5.67 -26.17
C ASN A 20 10.74 -6.20 -26.29
N PHE A 21 11.56 -6.01 -25.26
CA PHE A 21 12.91 -6.56 -25.19
C PHE A 21 12.91 -8.09 -25.35
N CYS A 22 12.03 -8.81 -24.65
CA CYS A 22 11.92 -10.25 -24.78
C CYS A 22 11.51 -10.70 -26.20
N ARG A 23 10.65 -9.95 -26.90
CA ARG A 23 10.27 -10.29 -28.30
C ARG A 23 11.46 -10.25 -29.24
N GLU A 24 12.41 -9.35 -28.99
CA GLU A 24 13.59 -9.15 -29.82
C GLU A 24 14.75 -10.07 -29.44
N ASN A 25 14.86 -10.43 -28.15
CA ASN A 25 16.05 -11.09 -27.60
C ASN A 25 15.81 -12.53 -27.11
N SER A 26 14.56 -13.01 -27.05
CA SER A 26 14.24 -14.40 -26.68
C SER A 26 13.97 -15.26 -27.92
N PRO A 27 14.49 -16.49 -28.01
CA PRO A 27 14.17 -17.42 -29.10
C PRO A 27 12.66 -17.69 -29.28
N THR A 28 11.88 -17.57 -28.19
CA THR A 28 10.42 -17.78 -28.20
C THR A 28 9.62 -16.49 -28.13
N GLY A 29 10.30 -15.33 -28.10
CA GLY A 29 9.69 -14.03 -27.84
C GLY A 29 9.06 -13.88 -26.44
N LYS A 30 9.34 -14.81 -25.52
CA LYS A 30 8.80 -14.84 -24.15
C LYS A 30 9.91 -14.69 -23.09
N PRO A 31 9.57 -14.19 -21.89
CA PRO A 31 10.51 -14.11 -20.78
C PRO A 31 11.11 -15.48 -20.42
N THR A 32 12.43 -15.49 -20.24
CA THR A 32 13.25 -16.56 -19.64
C THR A 32 14.15 -15.96 -18.56
N SER A 33 14.79 -16.79 -17.73
CA SER A 33 15.78 -16.35 -16.74
C SER A 33 16.90 -15.53 -17.38
N ASP A 34 17.39 -15.97 -18.54
CA ASP A 34 18.50 -15.32 -19.24
C ASP A 34 18.08 -13.94 -19.77
N THR A 35 16.86 -13.83 -20.31
CA THR A 35 16.35 -12.55 -20.79
C THR A 35 16.08 -11.56 -19.66
N ALA A 36 15.78 -12.02 -18.45
CA ALA A 36 15.60 -11.15 -17.29
C ALA A 36 16.93 -10.49 -16.89
N ALA A 37 18.02 -11.27 -16.83
CA ALA A 37 19.36 -10.76 -16.54
C ALA A 37 19.85 -9.80 -17.65
N MET A 38 19.72 -10.19 -18.92
CA MET A 38 20.08 -9.33 -20.06
C MET A 38 19.27 -8.03 -20.06
N PHE A 39 17.98 -8.10 -19.73
CA PHE A 39 17.13 -6.94 -19.67
C PHE A 39 17.52 -6.01 -18.53
N GLN A 40 17.93 -6.53 -17.37
CA GLN A 40 18.40 -5.69 -16.27
C GLN A 40 19.58 -4.81 -16.70
N ASP A 41 20.59 -5.39 -17.36
CA ASP A 41 21.74 -4.65 -17.86
C ASP A 41 21.32 -3.60 -18.91
N TRP A 42 20.47 -4.00 -19.86
CA TRP A 42 19.93 -3.10 -20.87
C TRP A 42 19.11 -1.96 -20.25
N PHE A 43 18.26 -2.26 -19.27
CA PHE A 43 17.37 -1.33 -18.61
C PHE A 43 18.15 -0.27 -17.83
N LEU A 44 19.21 -0.69 -17.13
CA LEU A 44 20.11 0.23 -16.43
C LEU A 44 20.85 1.16 -17.41
N ALA A 45 21.36 0.62 -18.52
CA ALA A 45 22.12 1.40 -19.50
C ALA A 45 21.26 2.35 -20.35
N ASN A 46 19.98 2.05 -20.59
CA ASN A 46 19.16 2.76 -21.58
C ASN A 46 17.93 3.47 -21.01
N VAL A 47 17.39 3.00 -19.88
CA VAL A 47 16.14 3.53 -19.32
C VAL A 47 16.40 4.24 -18.00
N ALA A 48 17.12 3.59 -17.07
CA ALA A 48 17.36 4.12 -15.73
C ALA A 48 18.10 5.47 -15.76
N MET A 49 19.05 5.65 -16.68
CA MET A 49 19.81 6.90 -16.83
C MET A 49 18.95 8.11 -17.25
N CYS A 50 17.73 7.87 -17.75
CA CYS A 50 16.80 8.92 -18.17
C CYS A 50 15.65 9.11 -17.19
N MET A 51 15.69 8.46 -16.01
CA MET A 51 14.64 8.56 -15.01
C MET A 51 14.98 9.59 -13.95
N ASP A 52 14.03 10.48 -13.69
CA ASP A 52 14.14 11.51 -12.65
C ASP A 52 14.01 10.93 -11.23
N ASP A 53 13.50 9.70 -11.09
CA ASP A 53 13.32 9.03 -9.80
C ASP A 53 13.89 7.62 -9.81
N ALA A 54 15.01 7.44 -9.10
CA ALA A 54 15.69 6.17 -8.95
C ALA A 54 14.87 5.13 -8.15
N THR A 55 13.89 5.57 -7.35
CA THR A 55 13.05 4.67 -6.53
C THR A 55 12.22 3.76 -7.42
N ALA A 56 11.62 4.29 -8.49
CA ALA A 56 10.83 3.52 -9.45
C ALA A 56 11.68 2.42 -10.11
N VAL A 57 12.91 2.76 -10.51
CA VAL A 57 13.89 1.83 -11.09
C VAL A 57 14.25 0.73 -10.09
N GLN A 58 14.62 1.11 -8.86
CA GLN A 58 15.01 0.16 -7.82
C GLN A 58 13.88 -0.83 -7.51
N LEU A 59 12.65 -0.35 -7.35
CA LEU A 59 11.50 -1.21 -7.07
C LEU A 59 11.21 -2.16 -8.22
N PHE A 60 11.25 -1.69 -9.46
CA PHE A 60 11.01 -2.56 -10.60
C PHE A 60 12.09 -3.64 -10.76
N LEU A 61 13.36 -3.30 -10.52
CA LEU A 61 14.44 -4.30 -10.52
C LEU A 61 14.28 -5.34 -9.40
N ARG A 62 13.71 -4.95 -8.25
CA ARG A 62 13.34 -5.90 -7.18
C ARG A 62 12.16 -6.77 -7.60
N ASP A 63 11.17 -6.19 -8.28
CA ASP A 63 10.02 -6.92 -8.84
C ASP A 63 10.47 -8.00 -9.84
N LEU A 64 11.36 -7.65 -10.77
CA LEU A 64 11.94 -8.58 -11.75
C LEU A 64 12.71 -9.73 -11.09
N ARG A 65 13.27 -9.50 -9.89
CA ARG A 65 13.97 -10.51 -9.10
C ARG A 65 13.05 -11.33 -8.18
N GLY A 66 11.75 -11.03 -8.17
CA GLY A 66 10.77 -11.69 -7.28
C GLY A 66 10.88 -11.24 -5.82
N GLU A 67 11.55 -10.12 -5.55
CA GLU A 67 11.80 -9.62 -4.19
C GLU A 67 10.68 -8.72 -3.67
N LEU A 68 9.78 -8.23 -4.53
CA LEU A 68 8.65 -7.41 -4.10
C LEU A 68 7.44 -8.24 -3.67
N THR A 69 6.75 -7.74 -2.65
CA THR A 69 5.52 -8.34 -2.16
C THR A 69 4.36 -7.91 -3.04
N HIS A 70 3.65 -8.87 -3.62
CA HIS A 70 2.43 -8.60 -4.38
C HIS A 70 1.21 -8.91 -3.52
N ILE A 71 0.30 -7.96 -3.38
CA ILE A 71 -0.94 -8.11 -2.63
C ILE A 71 -2.13 -7.96 -3.57
N TYR A 72 -2.94 -9.01 -3.69
CA TYR A 72 -4.15 -9.05 -4.48
C TYR A 72 -5.36 -8.84 -3.56
N VAL A 73 -6.00 -7.69 -3.71
CA VAL A 73 -7.20 -7.37 -2.91
C VAL A 73 -8.37 -8.20 -3.42
N LYS A 74 -9.05 -8.90 -2.52
CA LYS A 74 -10.15 -9.80 -2.91
C LYS A 74 -11.36 -9.05 -3.48
N ASP A 75 -11.74 -7.95 -2.87
CA ASP A 75 -12.90 -7.15 -3.25
C ASP A 75 -12.59 -5.65 -3.23
N SER A 76 -13.33 -4.88 -4.03
CA SER A 76 -13.14 -3.43 -4.11
C SER A 76 -13.62 -2.69 -2.86
N SER A 77 -14.47 -3.31 -2.02
CA SER A 77 -15.02 -2.64 -0.84
C SER A 77 -13.96 -2.37 0.22
N LEU A 78 -12.98 -3.26 0.37
CA LEU A 78 -11.82 -3.02 1.24
C LEU A 78 -11.01 -1.82 0.76
N PHE A 79 -10.81 -1.70 -0.55
CA PHE A 79 -10.08 -0.58 -1.12
C PHE A 79 -10.77 0.76 -0.84
N ASP A 80 -12.08 0.82 -1.07
CA ASP A 80 -12.87 2.01 -0.79
C ASP A 80 -12.88 2.34 0.71
N PHE A 81 -12.95 1.31 1.56
CA PHE A 81 -12.82 1.47 3.01
C PHE A 81 -11.47 2.08 3.39
N LEU A 82 -10.34 1.58 2.89
CA LEU A 82 -9.00 2.05 3.29
C LEU A 82 -8.74 3.54 2.97
N LYS A 83 -9.50 4.14 2.06
CA LYS A 83 -9.42 5.57 1.75
C LYS A 83 -10.16 6.46 2.76
N GLN A 84 -11.01 5.90 3.62
CA GLN A 84 -11.89 6.68 4.48
C GLN A 84 -11.31 7.03 5.85
N PRO A 85 -10.74 6.07 6.63
CA PRO A 85 -10.26 6.33 7.98
C PRO A 85 -9.20 7.43 8.04
N ASP A 86 -9.27 8.25 9.08
CA ASP A 86 -8.21 9.19 9.41
C ASP A 86 -6.95 8.43 9.81
N ILE A 87 -5.80 8.90 9.33
CA ILE A 87 -4.49 8.41 9.77
C ILE A 87 -4.23 8.96 11.17
N ARG A 88 -4.09 8.06 12.16
CA ARG A 88 -3.86 8.47 13.56
C ARG A 88 -2.58 7.95 14.19
N ASP A 89 -1.91 6.98 13.57
CA ASP A 89 -0.77 6.31 14.17
C ASP A 89 0.36 6.08 13.16
N ILE A 90 1.07 7.15 12.83
CA ILE A 90 2.26 7.07 11.96
C ILE A 90 3.37 6.25 12.65
N ASP A 91 3.48 6.28 13.98
CA ASP A 91 4.55 5.59 14.69
C ASP A 91 4.37 4.07 14.68
N GLY A 92 3.14 3.54 14.81
CA GLY A 92 2.90 2.10 14.63
C GLY A 92 3.15 1.62 13.21
N ILE A 93 2.81 2.45 12.21
CA ILE A 93 3.16 2.18 10.80
C ILE A 93 4.68 2.11 10.65
N LYS A 94 5.42 3.07 11.21
CA LYS A 94 6.89 3.06 11.21
C LYS A 94 7.45 1.81 11.90
N THR A 95 6.89 1.41 13.04
CA THR A 95 7.27 0.17 13.74
C THR A 95 7.10 -1.04 12.82
N TYR A 96 5.94 -1.21 12.18
CA TYR A 96 5.69 -2.32 11.28
C TYR A 96 6.70 -2.36 10.12
N ILE A 97 6.99 -1.22 9.50
CA ILE A 97 7.96 -1.13 8.40
C ILE A 97 9.37 -1.50 8.87
N LYS A 98 9.81 -1.07 10.07
CA LYS A 98 11.11 -1.46 10.62
C LYS A 98 11.22 -2.96 10.91
N GLU A 99 10.12 -3.58 11.32
CA GLU A 99 10.07 -5.01 11.65
C GLU A 99 9.99 -5.92 10.41
N ASN A 100 9.43 -5.44 9.30
CA ASN A 100 9.13 -6.24 8.10
C ASN A 100 9.86 -5.78 6.83
N GLY A 101 10.53 -4.63 6.88
CA GLY A 101 11.31 -4.08 5.78
C GLY A 101 12.74 -4.61 5.73
N SER A 102 13.48 -4.18 4.71
CA SER A 102 14.89 -4.51 4.53
C SER A 102 15.74 -3.25 4.67
N THR A 103 16.91 -3.38 5.29
CA THR A 103 17.91 -2.32 5.32
C THR A 103 18.43 -2.07 3.90
N VAL A 104 18.39 -0.82 3.47
CA VAL A 104 18.84 -0.40 2.14
C VAL A 104 19.58 0.94 2.23
N THR A 105 20.35 1.25 1.18
CA THR A 105 20.80 2.61 0.94
C THR A 105 19.66 3.40 0.29
N LEU A 106 19.27 4.49 0.95
CA LEU A 106 18.24 5.42 0.49
C LEU A 106 18.90 6.68 -0.03
N ASN A 107 18.18 7.37 -0.91
CA ASN A 107 18.55 8.69 -1.37
C ASN A 107 17.67 9.73 -0.66
N GLU A 108 18.29 10.70 0.02
CA GLU A 108 17.59 11.76 0.76
C GLU A 108 17.09 12.89 -0.14
N ASP A 109 17.58 12.98 -1.38
CA ASP A 109 17.19 14.01 -2.33
C ASP A 109 16.81 13.42 -3.70
N ASN A 110 16.47 14.27 -4.66
CA ASN A 110 16.18 13.82 -6.04
C ASN A 110 17.45 13.77 -6.91
N SER A 111 18.64 14.12 -6.37
CA SER A 111 19.90 14.25 -7.10
C SER A 111 20.84 13.04 -6.98
N LEU A 112 20.53 12.06 -6.12
CA LEU A 112 21.37 10.87 -5.85
C LEU A 112 22.72 11.20 -5.20
N GLU A 113 22.85 12.40 -4.64
CA GLU A 113 24.09 12.88 -4.04
C GLU A 113 24.12 12.61 -2.53
N ASN A 114 22.97 12.60 -1.88
CA ASN A 114 22.85 12.40 -0.43
C ASN A 114 22.32 11.00 -0.12
N LEU A 115 23.22 10.02 -0.17
CA LEU A 115 22.93 8.64 0.19
C LEU A 115 23.00 8.45 1.71
N THR A 116 21.99 7.83 2.29
CA THR A 116 21.96 7.44 3.70
C THR A 116 21.47 6.01 3.86
N THR A 117 21.50 5.49 5.09
CA THR A 117 20.91 4.19 5.42
C THR A 117 19.47 4.34 5.90
N GLY A 118 18.68 3.31 5.65
CA GLY A 118 17.36 3.24 6.22
C GLY A 118 16.71 1.89 5.98
N VAL A 119 15.41 1.82 6.27
CA VAL A 119 14.59 0.63 6.04
C VAL A 119 13.61 0.92 4.92
N ASN A 120 13.52 0.01 3.95
CA ASN A 120 12.53 0.08 2.89
C ASN A 120 11.62 -1.16 2.90
N PHE A 121 10.32 -0.92 2.72
CA PHE A 121 9.30 -1.96 2.55
C PHE A 121 8.50 -1.65 1.30
N GLY A 122 8.45 -2.58 0.34
CA GLY A 122 7.82 -2.38 -0.97
C GLY A 122 6.62 -3.31 -1.18
N ILE A 123 5.53 -2.77 -1.72
CA ILE A 123 4.30 -3.52 -2.03
C ILE A 123 3.80 -3.17 -3.43
N CYS A 124 3.53 -4.20 -4.23
CA CYS A 124 2.69 -4.14 -5.43
C CYS A 124 1.24 -4.48 -5.06
N LEU A 125 0.35 -3.48 -5.03
CA LEU A 125 -1.06 -3.67 -4.72
C LEU A 125 -1.89 -3.81 -6.01
N HIS A 126 -2.51 -4.98 -6.16
CA HIS A 126 -3.35 -5.33 -7.29
C HIS A 126 -4.83 -5.29 -6.89
N LEU A 127 -5.61 -4.48 -7.61
CA LEU A 127 -7.03 -4.31 -7.32
C LEU A 127 -7.90 -5.07 -8.35
N PRO A 128 -9.05 -5.61 -7.94
CA PRO A 128 -9.93 -6.35 -8.83
C PRO A 128 -10.66 -5.40 -9.78
N LYS A 129 -10.79 -5.78 -11.05
CA LYS A 129 -11.56 -5.09 -12.10
C LYS A 129 -11.10 -3.66 -12.41
N VAL A 130 -9.86 -3.31 -12.08
CA VAL A 130 -9.22 -2.06 -12.54
C VAL A 130 -8.07 -2.36 -13.48
N SER A 131 -7.65 -1.35 -14.26
CA SER A 131 -6.56 -1.50 -15.24
C SER A 131 -5.18 -1.36 -14.61
N GLN A 132 -5.02 -0.49 -13.61
CA GLN A 132 -3.74 -0.16 -12.98
C GLN A 132 -3.81 -0.43 -11.48
N GLY A 133 -2.79 -1.12 -10.95
CA GLY A 133 -2.54 -1.27 -9.53
C GLY A 133 -1.76 -0.08 -8.96
N TYR A 134 -1.34 -0.23 -7.72
CA TYR A 134 -0.42 0.70 -7.05
C TYR A 134 0.89 0.00 -6.75
N VAL A 135 1.99 0.74 -6.81
CA VAL A 135 3.25 0.33 -6.20
C VAL A 135 3.53 1.33 -5.09
N PHE A 136 3.72 0.82 -3.88
CA PHE A 136 4.13 1.60 -2.73
C PHE A 136 5.53 1.21 -2.31
N ALA A 137 6.34 2.19 -1.94
CA ALA A 137 7.55 1.95 -1.18
C ALA A 137 7.60 2.88 0.03
N TYR A 138 7.68 2.26 1.20
CA TYR A 138 7.75 2.93 2.49
C TYR A 138 9.21 2.93 2.94
N SER A 139 9.81 4.11 2.98
CA SER A 139 11.20 4.32 3.35
C SER A 139 11.28 5.06 4.67
N ILE A 140 12.01 4.51 5.64
CA ILE A 140 12.34 5.18 6.89
C ILE A 140 13.83 5.48 6.91
N PHE A 141 14.16 6.75 7.00
CA PHE A 141 15.54 7.26 7.04
C PHE A 141 16.08 7.13 8.47
N ASP A 142 17.26 6.54 8.66
CA ASP A 142 17.79 6.27 10.00
C ASP A 142 18.09 7.56 10.78
N GLU A 143 18.63 8.58 10.11
CA GLU A 143 19.06 9.84 10.73
C GLU A 143 17.88 10.70 11.19
N THR A 144 16.85 10.82 10.36
CA THR A 144 15.71 11.71 10.60
C THR A 144 14.51 10.98 11.20
N ASN A 145 14.49 9.65 11.13
CA ASN A 145 13.31 8.82 11.40
C ASN A 145 12.06 9.26 10.60
N GLU A 146 12.26 9.97 9.49
CA GLU A 146 11.20 10.39 8.58
C GLU A 146 10.69 9.16 7.81
N LEU A 147 9.36 9.02 7.70
CA LEU A 147 8.75 8.10 6.74
C LEU A 147 8.48 8.87 5.44
N ARG A 148 9.02 8.38 4.31
CA ARG A 148 8.62 8.78 2.97
C ARG A 148 7.97 7.63 2.24
N ILE A 149 6.91 7.93 1.50
CA ILE A 149 6.14 6.94 0.74
C ILE A 149 6.24 7.34 -0.73
N PHE A 150 6.92 6.52 -1.51
CA PHE A 150 6.84 6.58 -2.97
C PHE A 150 5.57 5.87 -3.42
N VAL A 151 4.84 6.51 -4.34
CA VAL A 151 3.67 5.95 -5.00
C VAL A 151 3.88 5.95 -6.50
N ASN A 152 3.67 4.81 -7.14
CA ASN A 152 3.48 4.71 -8.58
C ASN A 152 2.09 4.16 -8.88
N HIS A 153 1.31 4.90 -9.66
CA HIS A 153 -0.01 4.50 -10.12
C HIS A 153 -0.20 4.84 -11.59
N GLY A 154 -0.18 3.82 -12.44
CA GLY A 154 -0.26 4.00 -13.89
C GLY A 154 0.86 4.90 -14.42
N MET A 155 0.53 6.15 -14.72
CA MET A 155 1.44 7.16 -15.26
C MET A 155 2.04 8.08 -14.21
N ASP A 156 1.43 8.14 -13.03
CA ASP A 156 1.74 9.14 -12.03
C ASP A 156 2.70 8.58 -10.99
N GLN A 157 3.63 9.44 -10.56
CA GLN A 157 4.62 9.16 -9.54
C GLN A 157 4.69 10.35 -8.59
N TYR A 158 4.71 10.09 -7.30
CA TYR A 158 4.89 11.13 -6.29
C TYR A 158 5.39 10.55 -4.98
N HIS A 159 5.91 11.45 -4.15
CA HIS A 159 6.39 11.15 -2.81
C HIS A 159 5.51 11.82 -1.77
N LEU A 160 5.27 11.11 -0.67
CA LEU A 160 4.56 11.63 0.48
C LEU A 160 5.47 11.60 1.69
N SER A 161 5.65 12.74 2.38
CA SER A 161 6.45 12.81 3.61
C SER A 161 5.58 12.81 4.87
N SER A 162 6.00 12.04 5.88
CA SER A 162 5.38 12.08 7.22
C SER A 162 5.53 13.43 7.92
N ASN A 163 6.59 14.19 7.63
CA ASN A 163 6.79 15.55 8.17
C ASN A 163 5.78 16.54 7.59
N GLU A 164 5.43 16.34 6.32
CA GLU A 164 4.41 17.12 5.62
C GLU A 164 3.00 16.78 6.11
N MET A 165 2.70 15.50 6.33
CA MET A 165 1.41 15.03 6.83
C MET A 165 1.10 15.53 8.25
N SER A 166 2.09 15.50 9.13
CA SER A 166 1.94 15.87 10.55
C SER A 166 1.76 17.38 10.76
N ASN A 167 2.34 18.21 9.88
CA ASN A 167 2.24 19.66 9.97
C ASN A 167 0.93 20.26 9.42
N LYS A 168 0.01 19.44 8.87
CA LYS A 168 -1.31 19.84 8.31
C LYS A 168 -1.27 21.01 7.31
N LYS A 169 -0.08 21.38 6.81
CA LYS A 169 0.17 22.47 5.85
C LYS A 169 0.57 21.97 4.46
N SER A 170 0.62 20.65 4.27
CA SER A 170 1.12 20.02 3.05
C SER A 170 0.13 20.06 1.89
N ILE A 171 0.69 20.13 0.68
CA ILE A 171 0.03 19.98 -0.64
C ILE A 171 -0.84 18.71 -0.69
N VAL A 172 -0.51 17.68 0.09
CA VAL A 172 -1.34 16.47 0.28
C VAL A 172 -2.78 16.87 0.63
N TYR A 173 -3.01 17.93 1.42
CA TYR A 173 -4.36 18.37 1.82
C TYR A 173 -5.11 19.24 0.80
N THR A 174 -4.47 19.72 -0.26
CA THR A 174 -5.16 20.52 -1.29
C THR A 174 -5.70 19.69 -2.44
N ASP A 175 -5.09 18.53 -2.71
CA ASP A 175 -5.54 17.61 -3.75
C ASP A 175 -6.33 16.44 -3.12
N PRO A 176 -7.64 16.32 -3.39
CA PRO A 176 -8.46 15.23 -2.87
C PRO A 176 -7.97 13.83 -3.27
N GLU A 177 -7.41 13.66 -4.47
CA GLU A 177 -6.95 12.37 -4.97
C GLU A 177 -5.67 11.93 -4.26
N ILE A 178 -4.71 12.85 -4.09
CA ILE A 178 -3.47 12.58 -3.34
C ILE A 178 -3.80 12.25 -1.88
N ASN A 179 -4.78 12.92 -1.27
CA ASN A 179 -5.25 12.58 0.08
C ASN A 179 -5.79 11.15 0.17
N GLU A 180 -6.63 10.74 -0.77
CA GLU A 180 -7.19 9.38 -0.78
C GLU A 180 -6.08 8.33 -0.90
N ILE A 181 -5.09 8.59 -1.74
CA ILE A 181 -4.00 7.63 -1.96
C ILE A 181 -3.05 7.60 -0.76
N ALA A 182 -2.79 8.74 -0.11
CA ALA A 182 -2.05 8.78 1.15
C ALA A 182 -2.76 7.97 2.24
N LYS A 183 -4.08 8.13 2.38
CA LYS A 183 -4.90 7.33 3.31
C LYS A 183 -4.85 5.85 2.98
N LEU A 184 -5.02 5.50 1.71
CA LEU A 184 -4.91 4.12 1.23
C LEU A 184 -3.57 3.50 1.63
N ALA A 185 -2.44 4.15 1.32
CA ALA A 185 -1.11 3.61 1.59
C ALA A 185 -0.88 3.36 3.09
N LEU A 186 -1.24 4.33 3.93
CA LEU A 186 -1.02 4.26 5.38
C LEU A 186 -2.02 3.31 6.08
N ASN A 187 -3.28 3.34 5.68
CA ASN A 187 -4.30 2.45 6.23
C ASN A 187 -4.09 1.00 5.76
N LEU A 188 -3.48 0.75 4.60
CA LEU A 188 -3.12 -0.61 4.17
C LEU A 188 -2.16 -1.26 5.19
N ILE A 189 -1.10 -0.56 5.59
CA ILE A 189 -0.16 -1.06 6.62
C ILE A 189 -0.89 -1.26 7.95
N SER A 190 -1.70 -0.29 8.35
CA SER A 190 -2.49 -0.37 9.60
C SER A 190 -3.44 -1.56 9.60
N TYR A 191 -4.06 -1.84 8.46
CA TYR A 191 -4.98 -2.96 8.26
C TYR A 191 -4.26 -4.30 8.35
N ILE A 192 -3.15 -4.46 7.62
CA ILE A 192 -2.34 -5.70 7.65
C ILE A 192 -1.83 -5.96 9.07
N TYR A 193 -1.40 -4.91 9.78
CA TYR A 193 -0.93 -5.07 11.16
C TYR A 193 -2.08 -5.39 12.14
N CYS A 194 -3.26 -4.81 11.93
CA CYS A 194 -4.44 -5.04 12.78
C CYS A 194 -5.10 -6.41 12.52
N PHE A 195 -5.06 -6.90 11.29
CA PHE A 195 -5.72 -8.12 10.81
C PHE A 195 -4.74 -9.00 10.02
N PRO A 196 -3.64 -9.47 10.63
CA PRO A 196 -2.63 -10.25 9.94
C PRO A 196 -3.19 -11.55 9.34
N GLU A 197 -4.23 -12.13 9.95
CA GLU A 197 -4.94 -13.31 9.46
C GLU A 197 -5.66 -13.09 8.12
N CYS A 198 -5.91 -11.83 7.74
CA CYS A 198 -6.54 -11.49 6.48
C CYS A 198 -5.55 -11.45 5.31
N LEU A 199 -4.24 -11.40 5.58
CA LEU A 199 -3.18 -11.52 4.58
C LEU A 199 -2.79 -13.00 4.45
N VAL A 200 -3.16 -13.62 3.34
CA VAL A 200 -3.02 -15.07 3.13
C VAL A 200 -2.08 -15.33 1.96
N ASP A 201 -1.10 -16.22 2.14
CA ASP A 201 -0.16 -16.59 1.09
C ASP A 201 -0.88 -17.10 -0.19
N GLY A 202 -0.39 -16.67 -1.34
CA GLY A 202 -0.85 -17.12 -2.66
C GLY A 202 -1.34 -15.99 -3.56
N ALA A 203 -1.70 -16.36 -4.80
CA ALA A 203 -2.15 -15.43 -5.83
C ALA A 203 -3.44 -15.89 -6.52
N PRO A 204 -4.17 -14.98 -7.19
CA PRO A 204 -5.17 -15.31 -8.21
C PRO A 204 -4.70 -16.39 -9.17
N HIS A 205 -5.64 -17.27 -9.57
CA HIS A 205 -5.39 -18.36 -10.51
C HIS A 205 -4.45 -17.93 -11.64
N ASP A 206 -3.50 -18.83 -11.99
CA ASP A 206 -2.52 -18.66 -13.07
C ASP A 206 -1.36 -17.68 -12.83
N ILE A 207 -1.26 -17.05 -11.66
CA ILE A 207 -0.09 -16.24 -11.28
C ILE A 207 0.92 -17.12 -10.55
N LYS A 208 2.04 -17.41 -11.23
CA LYS A 208 3.16 -18.20 -10.70
C LYS A 208 4.32 -17.27 -10.36
N THR A 209 4.23 -16.56 -9.24
CA THR A 209 5.38 -15.86 -8.67
C THR A 209 5.49 -16.18 -7.18
N GLU A 210 6.68 -16.00 -6.64
CA GLU A 210 6.95 -16.10 -5.20
C GLU A 210 6.56 -14.75 -4.54
N ASN A 211 6.27 -14.76 -3.24
CA ASN A 211 5.88 -13.57 -2.46
C ASN A 211 4.56 -12.88 -2.88
N ASN A 212 3.55 -13.68 -3.24
CA ASN A 212 2.19 -13.19 -3.45
C ASN A 212 1.30 -13.44 -2.23
N HIS A 213 0.38 -12.51 -2.00
CA HIS A 213 -0.62 -12.60 -0.95
C HIS A 213 -2.00 -12.19 -1.45
N TYR A 214 -3.04 -12.81 -0.91
CA TYR A 214 -4.39 -12.28 -0.94
C TYR A 214 -4.67 -11.45 0.28
N LEU A 215 -5.37 -10.33 0.08
CA LEU A 215 -5.93 -9.55 1.18
C LEU A 215 -7.44 -9.73 1.21
N ASN A 216 -7.91 -10.45 2.23
CA ASN A 216 -9.33 -10.58 2.54
C ASN A 216 -9.82 -9.37 3.32
N THR A 217 -11.13 -9.11 3.23
CA THR A 217 -11.82 -8.13 4.07
C THR A 217 -12.22 -8.77 5.39
N SER A 218 -11.83 -8.16 6.50
CA SER A 218 -12.18 -8.60 7.84
C SER A 218 -13.68 -8.40 8.07
N ASP A 219 -14.33 -9.35 8.74
CA ASP A 219 -15.75 -9.24 9.11
C ASP A 219 -16.05 -7.93 9.86
N LYS A 220 -15.09 -7.44 10.66
CA LYS A 220 -15.22 -6.16 11.38
C LYS A 220 -15.32 -4.95 10.45
N VAL A 221 -14.70 -5.01 9.28
CA VAL A 221 -14.79 -3.96 8.26
C VAL A 221 -16.07 -4.11 7.46
N VAL A 222 -16.49 -5.34 7.15
CA VAL A 222 -17.80 -5.60 6.50
C VAL A 222 -18.94 -5.03 7.34
N GLU A 223 -18.97 -5.35 8.63
CA GLU A 223 -19.99 -4.82 9.56
C GLU A 223 -20.01 -3.29 9.62
N ALA A 224 -18.83 -2.65 9.54
CA ALA A 224 -18.73 -1.19 9.56
C ALA A 224 -19.28 -0.56 8.26
N ASN A 225 -19.04 -1.19 7.11
CA ASN A 225 -19.56 -0.74 5.81
C ASN A 225 -21.09 -0.90 5.74
N ASP A 226 -21.64 -2.04 6.15
CA ASP A 226 -23.08 -2.31 6.10
C ASP A 226 -23.89 -1.31 6.96
N ARG A 227 -23.34 -0.91 8.11
CA ARG A 227 -23.98 0.08 9.01
C ARG A 227 -24.02 1.47 8.39
N ALA A 228 -23.02 1.83 7.59
CA ALA A 228 -22.93 3.14 6.94
C ALA A 228 -23.96 3.32 5.81
N GLU A 229 -24.33 2.25 5.10
CA GLU A 229 -25.29 2.31 3.98
C GLU A 229 -26.76 2.44 4.43
N SER A 230 -27.08 2.11 5.68
CA SER A 230 -28.47 1.98 6.16
C SER A 230 -29.29 3.29 6.26
N GLY A 231 -28.72 4.46 5.93
CA GLY A 231 -29.47 5.67 5.57
C GLY A 231 -30.41 6.29 6.64
N VAL A 232 -30.40 5.80 7.88
CA VAL A 232 -31.25 6.34 8.94
C VAL A 232 -30.68 7.67 9.43
N VAL A 233 -31.38 8.76 9.11
CA VAL A 233 -31.23 10.10 9.74
C VAL A 233 -31.01 9.92 11.25
N ILE A 234 -30.10 10.68 11.90
CA ILE A 234 -29.76 10.77 13.37
C ILE A 234 -28.23 10.49 13.61
N PRO A 235 -27.64 10.82 14.79
CA PRO A 235 -26.75 11.93 15.16
C PRO A 235 -25.30 11.80 14.60
N HIS A 236 -24.33 12.65 15.01
CA HIS A 236 -22.94 12.56 14.53
C HIS A 236 -22.31 11.19 14.83
N PHE A 237 -22.26 10.30 13.84
CA PHE A 237 -21.48 9.07 13.90
C PHE A 237 -19.99 9.42 13.72
N ARG A 238 -19.19 9.08 14.73
CA ARG A 238 -17.74 9.10 14.57
C ARG A 238 -17.35 7.84 13.79
N ARG A 239 -16.75 8.02 12.62
CA ARG A 239 -16.27 6.92 11.77
C ARG A 239 -15.23 6.06 12.51
N GLY A 240 -15.19 4.78 12.14
CA GLY A 240 -14.16 3.86 12.63
C GLY A 240 -12.75 4.27 12.18
N TYR A 241 -11.74 3.87 12.94
CA TYR A 241 -10.35 4.23 12.68
C TYR A 241 -9.36 3.26 13.32
N PHE A 242 -8.14 3.20 12.79
CA PHE A 242 -7.04 2.45 13.39
C PHE A 242 -6.38 3.23 14.52
N LYS A 243 -6.09 2.54 15.63
CA LYS A 243 -5.47 3.14 16.81
C LYS A 243 -4.46 2.20 17.44
N ARG A 244 -3.26 2.71 17.70
CA ARG A 244 -2.31 2.04 18.57
C ARG A 244 -2.60 2.25 20.04
N LEU A 245 -2.52 1.16 20.79
CA LEU A 245 -2.71 1.15 22.23
C LEU A 245 -1.38 1.47 22.93
N SER A 246 -1.06 2.75 23.10
CA SER A 246 0.23 3.18 23.68
C SER A 246 0.24 3.26 25.22
N SER A 247 -0.93 3.32 25.87
CA SER A 247 -1.05 3.49 27.32
C SER A 247 -0.64 2.24 28.10
N ASP A 248 0.00 2.42 29.27
CA ASP A 248 0.30 1.36 30.24
C ASP A 248 -0.94 0.64 30.78
N PHE A 249 -2.13 1.23 30.60
CA PHE A 249 -3.39 0.57 30.90
C PHE A 249 -3.56 -0.75 30.13
N PHE A 250 -3.09 -0.80 28.88
CA PHE A 250 -3.27 -1.96 27.99
C PHE A 250 -2.16 -2.99 28.14
N LYS A 251 -1.83 -3.45 29.36
CA LYS A 251 -0.64 -4.30 29.63
C LYS A 251 -0.37 -5.41 28.60
N ASN A 252 -1.39 -6.15 28.17
CA ASN A 252 -1.26 -7.27 27.23
C ASN A 252 -1.45 -6.92 25.75
N LYS A 253 -1.87 -5.69 25.45
CA LYS A 253 -2.12 -5.20 24.08
C LYS A 253 -1.35 -3.92 23.77
N LYS A 254 -0.45 -3.50 24.65
CA LYS A 254 0.32 -2.28 24.52
C LYS A 254 1.19 -2.39 23.27
N GLY A 255 1.16 -1.36 22.44
CA GLY A 255 1.89 -1.32 21.18
C GLY A 255 1.12 -1.89 19.98
N GLN A 256 0.03 -2.63 20.18
CA GLN A 256 -0.78 -3.20 19.09
C GLN A 256 -1.68 -2.13 18.45
N ILE A 257 -1.87 -2.23 17.13
CA ILE A 257 -2.88 -1.48 16.39
C ILE A 257 -4.21 -2.24 16.46
N ILE A 258 -5.29 -1.54 16.81
CA ILE A 258 -6.65 -2.06 16.78
C ILE A 258 -7.53 -1.23 15.86
N PHE A 259 -8.56 -1.84 15.31
CA PHE A 259 -9.66 -1.12 14.68
C PHE A 259 -10.70 -0.72 15.75
N VAL A 260 -10.94 0.58 15.88
CA VAL A 260 -12.01 1.14 16.71
C VAL A 260 -13.21 1.34 15.82
N HIS A 261 -14.29 0.60 16.09
CA HIS A 261 -15.54 0.72 15.35
C HIS A 261 -16.18 2.11 15.50
N GLU A 262 -17.03 2.44 14.54
CA GLU A 262 -17.86 3.63 14.57
C GLU A 262 -18.67 3.72 15.86
N THR A 263 -18.81 4.94 16.38
CA THR A 263 -19.60 5.19 17.58
C THR A 263 -20.56 6.34 17.38
N ILE A 264 -21.75 6.21 17.95
CA ILE A 264 -22.71 7.30 18.02
C ILE A 264 -22.21 8.31 19.04
N VAL A 265 -22.03 9.56 18.62
CA VAL A 265 -21.72 10.67 19.52
C VAL A 265 -23.00 11.46 19.79
N ASN A 266 -23.32 11.68 21.06
CA ASN A 266 -24.49 12.43 21.53
C ASN A 266 -25.86 11.86 21.11
N GLY A 267 -25.96 10.56 20.84
CA GLY A 267 -27.25 9.89 20.63
C GLY A 267 -27.98 9.66 21.95
N VAL A 268 -29.25 10.03 22.01
CA VAL A 268 -30.14 9.64 23.12
C VAL A 268 -30.78 8.31 22.74
N ALA A 269 -30.42 7.24 23.45
CA ALA A 269 -31.09 5.95 23.30
C ALA A 269 -32.55 6.09 23.75
N LYS A 270 -33.51 5.78 22.88
CA LYS A 270 -34.91 5.58 23.25
C LYS A 270 -35.23 4.10 23.16
N THR A 271 -35.68 3.54 24.28
CA THR A 271 -36.25 2.19 24.31
C THR A 271 -37.59 2.22 23.57
N LEU A 272 -37.76 1.33 22.59
CA LEU A 272 -39.07 1.09 21.99
C LEU A 272 -39.81 0.10 22.89
N GLU A 273 -40.90 0.55 23.51
CA GLU A 273 -41.87 -0.36 24.13
C GLU A 273 -42.82 -0.86 23.05
N GLU A 274 -42.89 -2.18 22.87
CA GLU A 274 -43.87 -2.80 21.98
C GLU A 274 -45.29 -2.53 22.50
N LYS A 275 -46.19 -2.09 21.62
CA LYS A 275 -47.62 -1.94 21.90
C LYS A 275 -48.40 -3.15 21.45
#